data_AF-A0A432WL43-F1
#
_entry.id   AF-A0A432WL43-F1
#
_cell.length_a   1.000
_cell.length_b   1.000
_cell.length_c   1.000
_cell.angle_alpha   90.00
_cell.angle_beta   90.00
_cell.angle_gamma   90.00
#
_symmetry.space_group_name_H-M   'P 1'
#
loop_
_entity.id
_entity.type
_entity.pdbx_description
1 polymer ?
#
loop_
_entity_poly.entity_id
_entity_poly.type
_entity_poly.pdbx_seq_one_letter_code
_entity_poly.pdbx_strand_id
1 'polypeptide(L)'
;MNGATLCQARAGAVAVMIVILTGCSASKGYQQAYAHAEDKLAAAYAEPQRTSKPSLVQLDSGFFVPSLPIDGPEPGWGQQWTEFTFDSYPLQQALRELLLPEGVSVRLLDQIDPQQPVTLAFSGTLSEALQQISLLSGVYLQQGAQMVTARRFEMAEFDVAFLAGTTNFFLGEDTPAQRNTTQQSVLQTAPASEDSSQYLNFTSESLSVWNDLELALTLLLSAEGELAINQSSTSVLVRDYPQYVEQVRAYLLQQNQRLTRQVAVDVQIIDVSFSDSQQVGIDWDLIYQSTSGSGIVNFASSFAQSNGGMSNTAELGYTRQGGRFDGSQVLIDALSQQGVVEVSTHPRVVSLNNQIAKIVLQDNATYLASAGSTATANVGSSDLLIPGVVTTGFELYVLPKVANQQVVMQLSTSLSDLIAIDQVTSGEKTIQTPHTNRKKFFMKAMVADGETLLISGLQNSRRHWREQRNLFSFLFGGRRDTTQLRSETLLLLTPRILPTADVL
;
A
#
# COMPACT_ATOMS: atom_id res chain seq x y z
N MET A 1 26.05 -38.69 49.28
CA MET A 1 26.24 -40.10 49.67
C MET A 1 26.84 -40.84 48.48
N ASN A 2 28.14 -41.08 48.59
CA ASN A 2 29.00 -42.07 47.95
C ASN A 2 28.64 -42.55 46.53
N GLY A 3 29.34 -41.98 45.55
CA GLY A 3 29.82 -42.74 44.40
C GLY A 3 31.14 -43.42 44.75
N ALA A 4 31.22 -44.73 44.48
CA ALA A 4 32.46 -45.48 44.21
C ALA A 4 32.10 -46.98 44.07
N THR A 5 32.30 -47.54 42.89
CA THR A 5 32.63 -48.97 42.75
C THR A 5 33.71 -49.11 41.69
N LEU A 6 34.90 -49.45 42.17
CA LEU A 6 36.02 -50.00 41.43
C LEU A 6 35.61 -51.30 40.70
N CYS A 7 36.24 -51.61 39.57
CA CYS A 7 36.90 -52.91 39.46
C CYS A 7 38.09 -52.90 38.48
N GLN A 8 39.17 -53.49 38.98
CA GLN A 8 40.56 -53.60 38.52
C GLN A 8 40.79 -54.26 37.15
N ALA A 9 41.99 -53.97 36.63
CA ALA A 9 42.67 -54.60 35.50
C ALA A 9 43.17 -56.04 35.80
N ARG A 10 43.23 -56.87 34.75
CA ARG A 10 44.25 -57.92 34.58
C ARG A 10 44.50 -58.22 33.09
N ALA A 11 45.74 -58.57 32.82
CA ALA A 11 46.44 -58.66 31.53
C ALA A 11 45.94 -59.75 30.56
N GLY A 12 46.23 -59.57 29.26
CA GLY A 12 46.42 -60.70 28.35
C GLY A 12 46.11 -60.46 26.88
N ALA A 13 47.17 -60.40 26.08
CA ALA A 13 47.28 -60.85 24.69
C ALA A 13 46.68 -60.02 23.53
N VAL A 14 47.59 -59.73 22.59
CA VAL A 14 47.44 -59.14 21.26
C VAL A 14 46.61 -60.03 20.33
N ALA A 15 45.61 -59.46 19.65
CA ALA A 15 45.07 -60.00 18.40
C ALA A 15 44.48 -58.87 17.53
N VAL A 16 44.96 -58.83 16.28
CA VAL A 16 44.56 -57.96 15.18
C VAL A 16 43.06 -58.04 14.92
N MET A 17 42.35 -56.90 14.88
CA MET A 17 40.96 -56.85 14.41
C MET A 17 40.66 -55.59 13.59
N ILE A 18 40.52 -55.83 12.28
CA ILE A 18 39.68 -55.20 11.26
C ILE A 18 38.85 -53.98 11.75
N VAL A 19 39.18 -52.80 11.20
CA VAL A 19 38.36 -51.58 11.35
C VAL A 19 37.10 -51.72 10.50
N ILE A 20 35.97 -52.01 11.16
CA ILE A 20 34.63 -51.96 10.58
C ILE A 20 34.08 -50.54 10.78
N LEU A 21 33.64 -49.92 9.69
CA LEU A 21 32.89 -48.67 9.64
C LEU A 21 31.63 -48.77 10.50
N THR A 22 31.55 -48.00 11.59
CA THR A 22 30.31 -47.78 12.34
C THR A 22 29.82 -46.35 12.10
N GLY A 23 28.65 -46.25 11.48
CA GLY A 23 27.95 -44.98 11.24
C GLY A 23 27.63 -44.24 12.54
N CYS A 24 27.60 -42.90 12.44
CA CYS A 24 27.17 -42.03 13.52
C CYS A 24 25.73 -42.34 13.90
N SER A 25 25.53 -43.11 14.97
CA SER A 25 24.25 -43.16 15.66
C SER A 25 23.97 -41.76 16.22
N ALA A 26 22.94 -41.09 15.70
CA ALA A 26 22.37 -39.91 16.32
C ALA A 26 22.16 -40.22 17.81
N SER A 27 22.76 -39.39 18.68
CA SER A 27 22.77 -39.63 20.11
C SER A 27 21.32 -39.81 20.59
N LYS A 28 21.08 -40.85 21.41
CA LYS A 28 19.75 -41.18 21.96
C LYS A 28 19.01 -39.98 22.58
N GLY A 29 19.74 -38.93 22.96
CA GLY A 29 19.18 -37.67 23.45
C GLY A 29 18.42 -36.85 22.40
N TYR A 30 18.83 -36.85 21.13
CA TYR A 30 18.14 -36.07 20.08
C TYR A 30 16.78 -36.67 19.74
N GLN A 31 16.71 -38.00 19.57
CA GLN A 31 15.44 -38.68 19.28
C GLN A 31 14.44 -38.54 20.45
N GLN A 32 14.92 -38.57 21.69
CA GLN A 32 14.06 -38.34 22.87
C GLN A 32 13.60 -36.89 22.97
N ALA A 33 14.45 -35.91 22.65
CA ALA A 33 14.06 -34.51 22.62
C ALA A 33 13.03 -34.22 21.51
N TYR A 34 13.17 -34.86 20.34
CA TYR A 34 12.24 -34.72 19.23
C TYR A 34 10.87 -35.30 19.56
N ALA A 35 10.81 -36.52 20.09
CA ALA A 35 9.55 -37.14 20.53
C ALA A 35 8.86 -36.31 21.63
N HIS A 36 9.64 -35.77 22.58
CA HIS A 36 9.09 -34.92 23.63
C HIS A 36 8.60 -33.55 23.10
N ALA A 37 9.19 -33.05 22.01
CA ALA A 37 8.73 -31.85 21.33
C ALA A 37 7.42 -32.10 20.57
N GLU A 38 7.30 -33.23 19.87
CA GLU A 38 6.06 -33.64 19.19
C GLU A 38 4.91 -33.87 20.18
N ASP A 39 5.15 -34.53 21.31
CA ASP A 39 4.13 -34.73 22.35
C ASP A 39 3.66 -33.38 22.95
N LYS A 40 4.58 -32.43 23.14
CA LYS A 40 4.22 -31.08 23.58
C LYS A 40 3.45 -30.29 22.53
N LEU A 41 3.80 -30.45 21.25
CA LEU A 41 3.11 -29.83 20.13
C LEU A 41 1.69 -30.39 20.00
N ALA A 42 1.53 -31.71 20.07
CA ALA A 42 0.25 -32.40 20.05
C ALA A 42 -0.62 -32.02 21.27
N ALA A 43 -0.03 -31.89 22.46
CA ALA A 43 -0.73 -31.40 23.64
C ALA A 43 -1.17 -29.94 23.50
N ALA A 44 -0.35 -29.09 22.88
CA ALA A 44 -0.70 -27.69 22.60
C ALA A 44 -1.84 -27.57 21.56
N TYR A 45 -1.90 -28.47 20.57
CA TYR A 45 -3.02 -28.53 19.62
C TYR A 45 -4.28 -29.18 20.19
N ALA A 46 -4.15 -30.04 21.19
CA ALA A 46 -5.26 -30.71 21.86
C ALA A 46 -5.93 -29.86 22.96
N GLU A 47 -5.33 -28.74 23.37
CA GLU A 47 -6.02 -27.79 24.24
C GLU A 47 -7.19 -27.15 23.45
N PRO A 48 -8.45 -27.35 23.90
CA PRO A 48 -9.57 -26.65 23.29
C PRO A 48 -9.33 -25.15 23.46
N GLN A 49 -9.21 -24.46 22.32
CA GLN A 49 -9.11 -23.00 22.26
C GLN A 49 -10.12 -22.41 23.25
N ARG A 50 -9.62 -21.73 24.29
CA ARG A 50 -10.50 -20.96 25.19
C ARG A 50 -11.10 -19.85 24.35
N THR A 51 -12.22 -20.13 23.70
CA THR A 51 -13.11 -19.11 23.17
C THR A 51 -13.78 -18.47 24.38
N SER A 52 -13.05 -17.65 25.13
CA SER A 52 -13.71 -16.55 25.80
C SER A 52 -14.27 -15.71 24.67
N LYS A 53 -15.53 -15.93 24.31
CA LYS A 53 -16.30 -14.91 23.60
C LYS A 53 -16.09 -13.65 24.44
N PRO A 54 -15.41 -12.61 23.96
CA PRO A 54 -15.43 -11.35 24.68
C PRO A 54 -16.91 -11.00 24.85
N SER A 55 -17.29 -10.73 26.09
CA SER A 55 -18.63 -10.24 26.43
C SER A 55 -18.93 -9.06 25.51
N LEU A 56 -19.81 -9.30 24.55
CA LEU A 56 -20.46 -8.31 23.68
C LEU A 56 -19.62 -7.02 23.50
N VAL A 57 -18.56 -7.09 22.69
CA VAL A 57 -18.08 -5.85 22.05
C VAL A 57 -19.16 -5.52 21.02
N GLN A 58 -20.15 -4.73 21.44
CA GLN A 58 -20.88 -3.91 20.49
C GLN A 58 -19.84 -2.96 19.91
N LEU A 59 -19.34 -3.28 18.71
CA LEU A 59 -18.88 -2.23 17.83
C LEU A 59 -20.12 -1.39 17.53
N ASP A 60 -20.34 -0.36 18.33
CA ASP A 60 -21.17 0.74 17.90
C ASP A 60 -20.39 1.40 16.76
N SER A 61 -20.80 1.10 15.53
CA SER A 61 -20.21 1.65 14.31
C SER A 61 -20.53 3.13 14.13
N GLY A 62 -20.89 3.83 15.19
CA GLY A 62 -21.15 5.25 15.21
C GLY A 62 -20.23 5.96 16.19
N PHE A 63 -19.06 6.41 15.72
CA PHE A 63 -18.80 7.85 15.88
C PHE A 63 -19.78 8.57 14.96
N PHE A 64 -21.07 8.43 15.24
CA PHE A 64 -22.14 9.17 14.61
C PHE A 64 -22.14 10.48 15.38
N VAL A 65 -21.22 11.37 15.00
CA VAL A 65 -21.60 12.77 15.02
C VAL A 65 -22.76 12.82 14.04
N PRO A 66 -24.02 13.00 14.48
CA PRO A 66 -25.07 13.30 13.51
C PRO A 66 -24.51 14.43 12.66
N SER A 67 -24.51 14.24 11.34
CA SER A 67 -24.21 15.32 10.40
C SER A 67 -24.95 16.53 10.92
N LEU A 68 -24.21 17.55 11.37
CA LEU A 68 -24.84 18.80 11.76
C LEU A 68 -25.61 19.22 10.53
N PRO A 69 -26.95 19.31 10.58
CA PRO A 69 -27.72 19.71 9.43
C PRO A 69 -27.13 21.05 8.96
N ILE A 70 -26.52 21.04 7.76
CA ILE A 70 -25.90 22.24 7.16
C ILE A 70 -26.99 23.29 6.95
N ASP A 71 -28.22 22.82 6.73
CA ASP A 71 -29.47 23.55 6.87
C ASP A 71 -29.98 23.36 8.29
N GLY A 72 -30.11 24.42 9.08
CA GLY A 72 -30.61 24.35 10.47
C GLY A 72 -31.88 23.50 10.58
N PRO A 73 -32.14 22.85 11.75
CA PRO A 73 -33.16 21.82 11.88
C PRO A 73 -34.46 22.26 11.21
N GLU A 74 -34.89 21.49 10.19
CA GLU A 74 -36.12 21.78 9.46
C GLU A 74 -37.22 22.04 10.50
N PRO A 75 -37.89 23.19 10.44
CA PRO A 75 -38.88 23.52 11.45
C PRO A 75 -40.02 22.51 11.35
N GLY A 76 -40.57 22.08 12.49
CA GLY A 76 -41.54 20.98 12.56
C GLY A 76 -42.80 21.15 11.70
N TRP A 77 -43.09 22.37 11.24
CA TRP A 77 -44.16 22.65 10.27
C TRP A 77 -43.84 22.11 8.86
N GLY A 78 -42.56 21.99 8.48
CA GLY A 78 -42.13 21.54 7.14
C GLY A 78 -42.50 20.09 6.81
N GLN A 79 -42.63 19.23 7.82
CA GLN A 79 -42.96 17.80 7.62
C GLN A 79 -44.46 17.51 7.49
N GLN A 80 -45.31 18.53 7.53
CA GLN A 80 -46.74 18.32 7.39
C GLN A 80 -47.11 17.95 5.95
N TRP A 81 -48.02 17.00 5.83
CA TRP A 81 -48.55 16.58 4.54
C TRP A 81 -49.48 17.66 3.97
N THR A 82 -49.22 18.09 2.74
CA THR A 82 -50.03 19.08 2.03
C THR A 82 -50.28 18.65 0.58
N GLU A 83 -51.45 19.00 0.07
CA GLU A 83 -51.85 18.77 -1.32
C GLU A 83 -52.48 20.06 -1.85
N PHE A 84 -51.97 20.55 -2.98
CA PHE A 84 -52.49 21.75 -3.62
C PHE A 84 -52.26 21.74 -5.12
N THR A 85 -53.00 22.58 -5.83
CA THR A 85 -52.80 22.82 -7.26
C THR A 85 -52.88 24.31 -7.52
N PHE A 86 -51.78 24.89 -7.96
CA PHE A 86 -51.70 26.26 -8.42
C PHE A 86 -51.64 26.27 -9.95
N ASP A 87 -52.48 27.10 -10.57
CA ASP A 87 -52.44 27.40 -12.00
C ASP A 87 -52.23 28.91 -12.17
N SER A 88 -51.05 29.28 -12.69
CA SER A 88 -50.67 30.66 -12.97
C SER A 88 -50.85 31.61 -11.77
N TYR A 89 -50.58 31.09 -10.56
CA TYR A 89 -50.86 31.80 -9.32
C TYR A 89 -49.66 32.69 -8.92
N PRO A 90 -49.87 33.92 -8.42
CA PRO A 90 -48.78 34.80 -8.04
C PRO A 90 -47.92 34.20 -6.92
N LEU A 91 -46.60 34.16 -7.09
CA LEU A 91 -45.65 33.57 -6.13
C LEU A 91 -45.86 34.03 -4.68
N GLN A 92 -46.04 35.34 -4.45
CA GLN A 92 -46.24 35.87 -3.09
C GLN A 92 -47.53 35.34 -2.45
N GLN A 93 -48.59 35.18 -3.24
CA GLN A 93 -49.88 34.72 -2.77
C GLN A 93 -49.88 33.21 -2.55
N ALA A 94 -49.23 32.45 -3.44
CA ALA A 94 -48.97 31.02 -3.29
C ALA A 94 -48.26 30.72 -1.96
N LEU A 95 -47.13 31.39 -1.71
CA LEU A 95 -46.35 31.18 -0.49
C LEU A 95 -47.13 31.56 0.76
N ARG A 96 -47.88 32.67 0.72
CA ARG A 96 -48.68 33.10 1.87
C ARG A 96 -49.80 32.12 2.18
N GLU A 97 -50.50 31.62 1.16
CA GLU A 97 -51.60 30.67 1.32
C GLU A 97 -51.11 29.31 1.85
N LEU A 98 -49.96 28.85 1.38
CA LEU A 98 -49.32 27.62 1.83
C LEU A 98 -48.87 27.69 3.31
N LEU A 99 -48.40 28.85 3.75
CA LEU A 99 -47.77 29.05 5.07
C LEU A 99 -48.71 29.66 6.13
N LEU A 100 -49.86 30.19 5.71
CA LEU A 100 -50.90 30.75 6.58
C LEU A 100 -51.43 29.75 7.63
N PRO A 101 -51.72 28.47 7.30
CA PRO A 101 -52.21 27.48 8.27
C PRO A 101 -51.25 27.27 9.44
N GLU A 102 -49.95 27.39 9.18
CA GLU A 102 -48.87 27.17 10.14
C GLU A 102 -48.41 28.45 10.87
N GLY A 103 -49.04 29.59 10.58
CA GLY A 103 -48.71 30.87 11.20
C GLY A 103 -47.33 31.41 10.80
N VAL A 104 -46.78 30.96 9.68
CA VAL A 104 -45.43 31.33 9.21
C VAL A 104 -45.52 32.53 8.26
N SER A 105 -44.71 33.55 8.53
CA SER A 105 -44.68 34.78 7.73
C SER A 105 -43.73 34.66 6.52
N VAL A 106 -44.07 35.28 5.39
CA VAL A 106 -43.23 35.27 4.17
C VAL A 106 -42.65 36.64 3.94
N ARG A 107 -41.34 36.71 3.73
CA ARG A 107 -40.62 37.93 3.38
C ARG A 107 -39.84 37.76 2.08
N LEU A 108 -40.17 38.56 1.06
CA LEU A 108 -39.36 38.64 -0.16
C LEU A 108 -38.27 39.69 -0.01
N LEU A 109 -37.04 39.33 -0.34
CA LEU A 109 -35.87 40.21 -0.42
C LEU A 109 -35.45 40.40 -1.89
N ASP A 110 -34.46 41.25 -2.14
CA ASP A 110 -33.74 41.34 -3.44
C ASP A 110 -34.58 41.69 -4.70
N GLN A 111 -35.68 42.44 -4.55
CA GLN A 111 -36.55 42.88 -5.67
C GLN A 111 -37.11 41.72 -6.51
N ILE A 112 -37.41 40.58 -5.90
CA ILE A 112 -38.10 39.47 -6.55
C ILE A 112 -39.48 39.95 -7.04
N ASP A 113 -39.86 39.56 -8.27
CA ASP A 113 -41.18 39.86 -8.82
C ASP A 113 -42.28 39.11 -8.05
N PRO A 114 -43.14 39.80 -7.29
CA PRO A 114 -44.19 39.16 -6.50
C PRO A 114 -45.31 38.55 -7.36
N GLN A 115 -45.39 38.94 -8.64
CA GLN A 115 -46.43 38.52 -9.59
C GLN A 115 -45.97 37.42 -10.54
N GLN A 116 -44.77 36.86 -10.36
CA GLN A 116 -44.30 35.74 -11.16
C GLN A 116 -45.30 34.57 -11.06
N PRO A 117 -45.87 34.10 -12.19
CA PRO A 117 -46.85 33.03 -12.17
C PRO A 117 -46.17 31.71 -11.87
N VAL A 118 -46.68 30.98 -10.89
CA VAL A 118 -46.26 29.63 -10.52
C VAL A 118 -47.38 28.67 -10.84
N THR A 119 -47.07 27.62 -11.59
CA THR A 119 -47.97 26.51 -11.89
C THR A 119 -47.35 25.23 -11.34
N LEU A 120 -47.99 24.64 -10.34
CA LEU A 120 -47.53 23.42 -9.67
C LEU A 120 -48.74 22.63 -9.15
N ALA A 121 -48.80 21.35 -9.45
CA ALA A 121 -49.65 20.39 -8.75
C ALA A 121 -48.73 19.50 -7.91
N PHE A 122 -48.91 19.49 -6.60
CA PHE A 122 -48.02 18.77 -5.69
C PHE A 122 -48.78 18.09 -4.55
N SER A 123 -48.30 16.91 -4.18
CA SER A 123 -48.76 16.12 -3.03
C SER A 123 -47.53 15.58 -2.30
N GLY A 124 -47.33 15.97 -1.04
CA GLY A 124 -46.15 15.58 -0.27
C GLY A 124 -45.97 16.43 0.98
N THR A 125 -44.73 16.60 1.44
CA THR A 125 -44.46 17.46 2.60
C THR A 125 -44.43 18.94 2.20
N LEU A 126 -44.73 19.81 3.17
CA LEU A 126 -44.66 21.26 2.99
C LEU A 126 -43.24 21.73 2.62
N SER A 127 -42.19 21.09 3.15
CA SER A 127 -40.80 21.38 2.80
C SER A 127 -40.47 21.02 1.35
N GLU A 128 -40.91 19.84 0.87
CA GLU A 128 -40.76 19.43 -0.53
C GLU A 128 -41.52 20.36 -1.47
N ALA A 129 -42.74 20.78 -1.08
CA ALA A 129 -43.51 21.76 -1.84
C ALA A 129 -42.77 23.10 -2.00
N LEU A 130 -42.21 23.63 -0.90
CA LEU A 130 -41.41 24.85 -0.93
C LEU A 130 -40.15 24.68 -1.79
N GLN A 131 -39.49 23.52 -1.72
CA GLN A 131 -38.32 23.23 -2.55
C GLN A 131 -38.68 23.14 -4.04
N GLN A 132 -39.84 22.60 -4.40
CA GLN A 132 -40.27 22.60 -5.80
C GLN A 132 -40.65 24.00 -6.28
N ILE A 133 -41.30 24.81 -5.42
CA ILE A 133 -41.60 26.21 -5.73
C ILE A 133 -40.29 27.01 -5.88
N SER A 134 -39.27 26.77 -5.04
CA SER A 134 -37.97 27.44 -5.16
C SER A 134 -37.27 27.11 -6.48
N LEU A 135 -37.30 25.84 -6.89
CA LEU A 135 -36.74 25.36 -8.16
C LEU A 135 -37.46 25.94 -9.38
N LEU A 136 -38.80 26.01 -9.36
CA LEU A 136 -39.59 26.54 -10.48
C LEU A 136 -39.54 28.07 -10.59
N SER A 137 -39.55 28.76 -9.45
CA SER A 137 -39.50 30.22 -9.42
C SER A 137 -38.08 30.77 -9.57
N GLY A 138 -37.05 29.95 -9.31
CA GLY A 138 -35.65 30.37 -9.27
C GLY A 138 -35.30 31.17 -8.01
N VAL A 139 -36.13 31.10 -6.97
CA VAL A 139 -36.00 31.88 -5.73
C VAL A 139 -35.60 30.97 -4.59
N TYR A 140 -34.52 31.29 -3.89
CA TYR A 140 -34.11 30.56 -2.71
C TYR A 140 -35.05 30.84 -1.53
N LEU A 141 -35.63 29.81 -0.93
CA LEU A 141 -36.52 29.94 0.23
C LEU A 141 -35.78 29.46 1.48
N GLN A 142 -35.30 30.42 2.27
CA GLN A 142 -34.70 30.14 3.56
C GLN A 142 -35.80 29.92 4.60
N GLN A 143 -35.89 28.68 5.10
CA GLN A 143 -36.89 28.28 6.09
C GLN A 143 -36.40 28.64 7.51
N GLY A 144 -37.15 29.46 8.23
CA GLY A 144 -36.92 29.79 9.63
C GLY A 144 -38.09 29.31 10.51
N ALA A 145 -37.90 29.32 11.82
CA ALA A 145 -38.89 28.80 12.78
C ALA A 145 -40.28 29.46 12.67
N GLN A 146 -40.36 30.75 12.32
CA GLN A 146 -41.61 31.52 12.21
C GLN A 146 -41.67 32.42 10.96
N MET A 147 -40.65 32.35 10.10
CA MET A 147 -40.56 33.18 8.90
C MET A 147 -39.81 32.44 7.79
N VAL A 148 -40.36 32.47 6.58
CA VAL A 148 -39.69 32.04 5.35
C VAL A 148 -39.21 33.29 4.61
N THR A 149 -37.90 33.33 4.33
CA THR A 149 -37.29 34.44 3.61
C THR A 149 -36.94 34.01 2.19
N ALA A 150 -37.53 34.68 1.22
CA ALA A 150 -37.29 34.44 -0.20
C ALA A 150 -36.18 35.36 -0.71
N ARG A 151 -35.13 34.80 -1.31
CA ARG A 151 -33.94 35.50 -1.82
C ARG A 151 -33.67 35.12 -3.26
N ARG A 152 -33.08 36.02 -4.04
CA ARG A 152 -32.74 35.71 -5.44
C ARG A 152 -31.61 34.70 -5.57
N PHE A 153 -30.64 34.77 -4.65
CA PHE A 153 -29.46 33.91 -4.63
C PHE A 153 -29.42 33.06 -3.37
N GLU A 154 -29.01 31.81 -3.54
CA GLU A 154 -28.58 30.91 -2.48
C GLU A 154 -27.07 31.09 -2.26
N MET A 155 -26.65 31.07 -0.99
CA MET A 155 -25.23 30.98 -0.63
C MET A 155 -25.03 29.68 0.15
N ALA A 156 -24.22 28.79 -0.39
CA ALA A 156 -23.92 27.49 0.21
C ALA A 156 -22.40 27.30 0.30
N GLU A 157 -21.95 26.76 1.42
CA GLU A 157 -20.58 26.33 1.63
C GLU A 157 -20.54 24.80 1.55
N PHE A 158 -19.59 24.28 0.78
CA PHE A 158 -19.39 22.86 0.57
C PHE A 158 -17.99 22.45 1.00
N ASP A 159 -17.90 21.41 1.81
CA ASP A 159 -16.61 20.81 2.16
C ASP A 159 -16.09 19.98 0.99
N VAL A 160 -14.77 20.04 0.77
CA VAL A 160 -14.07 19.22 -0.23
C VAL A 160 -13.11 18.30 0.51
N ALA A 161 -13.26 17.00 0.30
CA ALA A 161 -12.47 15.96 0.96
C ALA A 161 -11.08 15.80 0.33
N PHE A 162 -10.33 16.90 0.23
CA PHE A 162 -8.96 16.95 -0.26
C PHE A 162 -8.11 17.86 0.64
N LEU A 163 -6.83 17.53 0.80
CA LEU A 163 -5.94 18.32 1.63
C LEU A 163 -5.55 19.63 0.94
N ALA A 164 -5.29 20.67 1.74
CA ALA A 164 -4.80 21.95 1.24
C ALA A 164 -3.44 21.80 0.55
N GLY A 165 -3.24 22.53 -0.54
CA GLY A 165 -1.94 22.67 -1.22
C GLY A 165 -1.81 21.93 -2.55
N THR A 166 -0.59 21.93 -3.09
CA THR A 166 -0.22 21.23 -4.31
C THR A 166 0.45 19.90 -3.97
N THR A 167 0.04 18.83 -4.64
CA THR A 167 0.66 17.53 -4.45
C THR A 167 1.77 17.34 -5.46
N ASN A 168 3.01 17.44 -5.00
CA ASN A 168 4.17 16.98 -5.74
C ASN A 168 4.56 15.61 -5.20
N PHE A 169 4.72 14.65 -6.08
CA PHE A 169 5.14 13.33 -5.65
C PHE A 169 6.13 12.72 -6.63
N PHE A 170 7.07 12.01 -6.02
CA PHE A 170 8.13 11.29 -6.68
C PHE A 170 8.03 9.83 -6.21
N LEU A 171 7.77 8.91 -7.14
CA LEU A 171 7.93 7.49 -6.85
C LEU A 171 9.29 7.06 -7.39
N GLY A 172 10.20 6.69 -6.48
CA GLY A 172 11.55 6.28 -6.82
C GLY A 172 12.51 6.52 -5.67
N GLU A 173 13.75 6.06 -5.82
CA GLU A 173 14.82 6.34 -4.87
C GLU A 173 15.58 7.59 -5.33
N ASP A 174 15.56 8.62 -4.49
CA ASP A 174 16.33 9.84 -4.69
C ASP A 174 17.76 9.59 -4.21
N THR A 175 18.66 9.26 -5.14
CA THR A 175 20.09 9.42 -4.83
C THR A 175 20.38 10.92 -4.83
N PRO A 176 20.89 11.50 -3.73
CA PRO A 176 21.17 12.94 -3.68
C PRO A 176 22.24 13.27 -4.72
N ALA A 177 21.82 13.81 -5.86
CA ALA A 177 22.72 14.49 -6.77
C ALA A 177 23.32 15.66 -6.00
N GLN A 178 24.61 15.55 -5.65
CA GLN A 178 25.38 16.63 -5.07
C GLN A 178 25.19 17.88 -5.93
N ARG A 179 24.48 18.87 -5.38
CA ARG A 179 24.52 20.23 -5.92
C ARG A 179 25.96 20.69 -5.85
N ASN A 180 26.60 20.81 -7.01
CA ASN A 180 27.95 21.32 -7.16
C ASN A 180 27.96 22.80 -6.73
N THR A 181 28.24 23.08 -5.46
CA THR A 181 28.71 24.39 -5.02
C THR A 181 30.23 24.42 -5.21
N THR A 182 30.65 25.18 -6.21
CA THR A 182 32.04 25.52 -6.51
C THR A 182 32.77 26.06 -5.27
N GLN A 183 33.75 25.31 -4.73
CA GLN A 183 35.05 25.84 -4.28
C GLN A 183 36.02 24.73 -3.80
N GLN A 184 37.17 24.67 -4.49
CA GLN A 184 38.52 24.23 -4.06
C GLN A 184 38.80 22.82 -3.51
N SER A 185 39.24 21.95 -4.45
CA SER A 185 40.46 21.13 -4.41
C SER A 185 40.96 20.53 -3.08
N VAL A 186 40.55 19.29 -2.81
CA VAL A 186 41.40 18.23 -2.22
C VAL A 186 41.10 16.92 -2.94
N LEU A 187 42.14 16.13 -3.25
CA LEU A 187 42.02 14.84 -3.92
C LEU A 187 41.05 13.91 -3.19
N GLN A 188 39.90 13.66 -3.80
CA GLN A 188 38.97 12.61 -3.39
C GLN A 188 38.64 11.79 -4.64
N THR A 189 39.44 10.76 -4.91
CA THR A 189 39.02 9.65 -5.79
C THR A 189 37.92 8.90 -5.05
N ALA A 190 36.68 9.35 -5.22
CA ALA A 190 35.50 8.56 -4.90
C ALA A 190 35.47 7.32 -5.81
N PRO A 191 35.07 6.13 -5.31
CA PRO A 191 34.78 5.02 -6.19
C PRO A 191 33.69 5.44 -7.18
N ALA A 192 33.88 5.10 -8.44
CA ALA A 192 32.92 5.36 -9.50
C ALA A 192 31.54 4.85 -9.05
N SER A 193 30.64 5.77 -8.73
CA SER A 193 29.22 5.47 -8.59
C SER A 193 28.77 4.98 -9.96
N GLU A 194 28.41 3.70 -10.07
CA GLU A 194 27.80 3.13 -11.26
C GLU A 194 26.59 3.98 -11.66
N ASP A 195 26.79 4.78 -12.71
CA ASP A 195 25.76 5.49 -13.45
C ASP A 195 24.93 4.46 -14.21
N SER A 196 24.03 3.80 -13.48
CA SER A 196 22.88 3.09 -14.05
C SER A 196 21.64 3.91 -13.73
N SER A 197 21.53 5.03 -14.43
CA SER A 197 20.36 5.90 -14.51
C SER A 197 19.17 5.24 -15.24
N GLN A 198 18.87 3.97 -14.93
CA GLN A 198 17.55 3.38 -15.21
C GLN A 198 16.57 3.83 -14.13
N TYR A 199 16.22 5.11 -14.20
CA TYR A 199 15.22 5.70 -13.33
C TYR A 199 13.81 5.34 -13.82
N LEU A 200 13.06 4.58 -13.02
CA LEU A 200 11.60 4.49 -13.14
C LEU A 200 10.96 5.54 -12.22
N ASN A 201 11.43 6.78 -12.34
CA ASN A 201 10.95 7.89 -11.53
C ASN A 201 9.69 8.43 -12.17
N PHE A 202 8.53 8.19 -11.55
CA PHE A 202 7.31 8.89 -11.92
C PHE A 202 7.26 10.21 -11.14
N THR A 203 7.34 11.31 -11.88
CA THR A 203 7.17 12.65 -11.35
C THR A 203 5.89 13.25 -11.90
N SER A 204 5.04 13.74 -11.01
CA SER A 204 3.99 14.67 -11.39
C SER A 204 4.33 16.02 -10.82
N GLU A 205 4.61 16.99 -11.69
CA GLU A 205 4.86 18.36 -11.28
C GLU A 205 3.53 19.13 -11.27
N SER A 206 3.20 19.75 -10.13
CA SER A 206 2.15 20.77 -10.00
C SER A 206 0.71 20.32 -10.34
N LEU A 207 0.32 19.09 -9.99
CA LEU A 207 -1.11 18.71 -9.99
C LEU A 207 -1.82 19.46 -8.86
N SER A 208 -2.74 20.36 -9.21
CA SER A 208 -3.57 21.11 -8.27
C SER A 208 -5.03 20.75 -8.43
N VAL A 209 -5.52 19.85 -7.57
CA VAL A 209 -6.93 19.47 -7.52
C VAL A 209 -7.83 20.71 -7.34
N TRP A 210 -7.37 21.70 -6.58
CA TRP A 210 -8.08 22.95 -6.37
C TRP A 210 -8.26 23.77 -7.64
N ASN A 211 -7.24 23.84 -8.50
CA ASN A 211 -7.32 24.57 -9.77
C ASN A 211 -8.24 23.84 -10.77
N ASP A 212 -8.16 22.50 -10.82
CA ASP A 212 -9.03 21.69 -11.67
C ASP A 212 -10.50 21.79 -11.20
N LEU A 213 -10.72 21.86 -9.88
CA LEU A 213 -12.03 22.04 -9.28
C LEU A 213 -12.59 23.44 -9.58
N GLU A 214 -11.76 24.50 -9.51
CA GLU A 214 -12.16 25.87 -9.88
C GLU A 214 -12.63 25.95 -11.34
N LEU A 215 -11.86 25.38 -12.26
CA LEU A 215 -12.21 25.32 -13.69
C LEU A 215 -13.49 24.52 -13.95
N ALA A 216 -13.70 23.42 -13.23
CA ALA A 216 -14.92 22.63 -13.36
C ALA A 216 -16.14 23.36 -12.78
N LEU A 217 -16.02 24.00 -11.62
CA LEU A 217 -17.13 24.71 -10.98
C LEU A 217 -17.54 25.97 -11.74
N THR A 218 -16.59 26.71 -12.30
CA THR A 218 -16.89 27.89 -13.12
C THR A 218 -17.72 27.57 -14.37
N LEU A 219 -17.64 26.33 -14.89
CA LEU A 219 -18.50 25.88 -15.99
C LEU A 219 -19.94 25.55 -15.55
N LEU A 220 -20.16 25.30 -14.25
CA LEU A 220 -21.48 24.96 -13.69
C LEU A 220 -22.24 26.21 -13.18
N LEU A 221 -21.56 27.35 -13.07
CA LEU A 221 -22.14 28.60 -12.56
C LEU A 221 -22.88 29.39 -13.63
N SER A 222 -23.83 30.21 -13.19
CA SER A 222 -24.52 31.19 -14.02
C SER A 222 -23.65 32.42 -14.31
N ALA A 223 -24.12 33.29 -15.21
CA ALA A 223 -23.43 34.54 -15.53
C ALA A 223 -23.33 35.53 -14.34
N GLU A 224 -24.18 35.38 -13.32
CA GLU A 224 -24.17 36.19 -12.09
C GLU A 224 -23.63 35.40 -10.87
N GLY A 225 -23.13 34.17 -11.08
CA GLY A 225 -22.61 33.32 -10.02
C GLY A 225 -21.23 33.75 -9.52
N GLU A 226 -21.01 33.68 -8.21
CA GLU A 226 -19.72 33.94 -7.56
C GLU A 226 -19.21 32.68 -6.85
N LEU A 227 -17.92 32.40 -7.02
CA LEU A 227 -17.21 31.28 -6.40
C LEU A 227 -16.05 31.81 -5.55
N ALA A 228 -15.90 31.26 -4.35
CA ALA A 228 -14.70 31.46 -3.55
C ALA A 228 -14.20 30.12 -3.01
N ILE A 229 -12.99 29.73 -3.41
CA ILE A 229 -12.33 28.52 -2.91
C ILE A 229 -11.44 28.91 -1.73
N ASN A 230 -11.68 28.29 -0.58
CA ASN A 230 -10.82 28.43 0.58
C ASN A 230 -10.08 27.11 0.85
N GLN A 231 -8.88 27.00 0.29
CA GLN A 231 -8.04 25.82 0.47
C GLN A 231 -7.66 25.60 1.95
N SER A 232 -7.59 26.67 2.76
CA SER A 232 -7.18 26.56 4.17
C SER A 232 -8.26 25.91 5.05
N SER A 233 -9.54 26.16 4.75
CA SER A 233 -10.69 25.50 5.39
C SER A 233 -11.17 24.28 4.64
N THR A 234 -10.50 23.91 3.54
CA THR A 234 -10.91 22.82 2.63
C THR A 234 -12.37 22.95 2.16
N SER A 235 -12.85 24.17 1.98
CA SER A 235 -14.25 24.47 1.65
C SER A 235 -14.38 25.37 0.43
N VAL A 236 -15.53 25.29 -0.21
CA VAL A 236 -15.89 26.08 -1.39
C VAL A 236 -17.20 26.80 -1.11
N LEU A 237 -17.16 28.14 -1.17
CA LEU A 237 -18.32 28.99 -1.04
C LEU A 237 -18.87 29.31 -2.43
N VAL A 238 -20.15 29.04 -2.63
CA VAL A 238 -20.88 29.27 -3.88
C VAL A 238 -22.04 30.20 -3.62
N ARG A 239 -22.20 31.21 -4.47
CA ARG A 239 -23.35 32.10 -4.50
C ARG A 239 -23.96 32.11 -5.89
N ASP A 240 -25.16 31.56 -6.05
CA ASP A 240 -25.85 31.50 -7.35
C ASP A 240 -27.36 31.27 -7.18
N TYR A 241 -28.12 31.12 -8.27
CA TYR A 241 -29.50 30.66 -8.24
C TYR A 241 -29.58 29.21 -7.70
N PRO A 242 -30.65 28.85 -6.98
CA PRO A 242 -30.77 27.53 -6.32
C PRO A 242 -30.51 26.33 -7.24
N GLN A 243 -30.98 26.40 -8.49
CA GLN A 243 -30.80 25.33 -9.47
C GLN A 243 -29.34 25.06 -9.85
N TYR A 244 -28.46 26.08 -9.80
CA TYR A 244 -27.03 25.92 -10.10
C TYR A 244 -26.27 25.50 -8.84
N VAL A 245 -26.65 26.02 -7.67
CA VAL A 245 -26.09 25.57 -6.39
C VAL A 245 -26.33 24.08 -6.18
N GLU A 246 -27.51 23.57 -6.54
CA GLU A 246 -27.81 22.14 -6.44
C GLU A 246 -26.98 21.28 -7.42
N GLN A 247 -26.72 21.79 -8.63
CA GLN A 247 -25.81 21.12 -9.57
C GLN A 247 -24.38 21.04 -9.04
N VAL A 248 -23.90 22.13 -8.42
CA VAL A 248 -22.59 22.15 -7.76
C VAL A 248 -22.55 21.20 -6.56
N ARG A 249 -23.60 21.17 -5.74
CA ARG A 249 -23.76 20.22 -4.61
C ARG A 249 -23.62 18.78 -5.09
N ALA A 250 -24.39 18.38 -6.10
CA ALA A 250 -24.37 17.03 -6.64
C ALA A 250 -22.98 16.66 -7.20
N TYR A 251 -22.33 17.60 -7.89
CA TYR A 251 -20.97 17.42 -8.41
C TYR A 251 -19.95 17.22 -7.29
N LEU A 252 -19.93 18.11 -6.28
CA LEU A 252 -18.98 18.05 -5.16
C LEU A 252 -19.18 16.79 -4.31
N LEU A 253 -20.43 16.39 -4.08
CA LEU A 253 -20.73 15.13 -3.39
C LEU A 253 -20.16 13.93 -4.15
N GLN A 254 -20.34 13.88 -5.47
CA GLN A 254 -19.74 12.84 -6.29
C GLN A 254 -18.21 12.87 -6.28
N GLN A 255 -17.58 14.05 -6.30
CA GLN A 255 -16.11 14.17 -6.21
C GLN A 255 -15.60 13.72 -4.85
N ASN A 256 -16.24 14.14 -3.75
CA ASN A 256 -15.89 13.72 -2.40
C ASN A 256 -15.99 12.20 -2.25
N GLN A 257 -17.04 11.57 -2.78
CA GLN A 257 -17.17 10.11 -2.79
C GLN A 257 -16.07 9.39 -3.58
N ARG A 258 -15.44 10.05 -4.55
CA ARG A 258 -14.31 9.48 -5.31
C ARG A 258 -12.98 9.70 -4.60
N LEU A 259 -12.79 10.88 -3.99
CA LEU A 259 -11.57 11.28 -3.30
C LEU A 259 -11.40 10.56 -1.95
N THR A 260 -12.50 10.31 -1.23
CA THR A 260 -12.50 9.66 0.10
C THR A 260 -12.37 8.14 0.06
N ARG A 261 -12.40 7.52 -1.13
CA ARG A 261 -12.22 6.06 -1.24
C ARG A 261 -10.84 5.69 -0.71
N GLN A 262 -10.80 4.70 0.16
CA GLN A 262 -9.55 4.19 0.73
C GLN A 262 -9.23 2.82 0.14
N VAL A 263 -7.94 2.58 -0.10
CA VAL A 263 -7.42 1.30 -0.56
C VAL A 263 -6.36 0.84 0.43
N ALA A 264 -6.56 -0.32 1.01
CA ALA A 264 -5.52 -1.07 1.71
C ALA A 264 -4.79 -1.95 0.70
N VAL A 265 -3.47 -1.91 0.69
CA VAL A 265 -2.63 -2.75 -0.18
C VAL A 265 -1.78 -3.63 0.70
N ASP A 266 -1.98 -4.94 0.53
CA ASP A 266 -1.19 -5.99 1.14
C ASP A 266 -0.14 -6.45 0.13
N VAL A 267 1.14 -6.32 0.49
CA VAL A 267 2.26 -6.81 -0.32
C VAL A 267 2.89 -7.99 0.40
N GLN A 268 3.25 -9.04 -0.34
CA GLN A 268 4.02 -10.18 0.17
C GLN A 268 5.22 -10.38 -0.73
N ILE A 269 6.42 -10.39 -0.14
CA ILE A 269 7.67 -10.64 -0.85
C ILE A 269 8.22 -11.95 -0.35
N ILE A 270 8.32 -12.92 -1.23
CA ILE A 270 8.78 -14.27 -0.92
C ILE A 270 10.09 -14.51 -1.66
N ASP A 271 11.17 -14.67 -0.92
CA ASP A 271 12.47 -15.06 -1.46
C ASP A 271 12.64 -16.57 -1.37
N VAL A 272 12.71 -17.21 -2.53
CA VAL A 272 12.87 -18.64 -2.75
C VAL A 272 14.34 -18.90 -3.07
N SER A 273 15.03 -19.70 -2.25
CA SER A 273 16.39 -20.17 -2.57
C SER A 273 16.43 -21.68 -2.78
N PHE A 274 17.07 -22.09 -3.87
CA PHE A 274 17.19 -23.50 -4.25
C PHE A 274 18.47 -24.08 -3.67
N SER A 275 18.34 -25.14 -2.87
CA SER A 275 19.47 -25.82 -2.22
C SER A 275 20.12 -26.90 -3.09
N ASP A 276 19.38 -27.46 -4.06
CA ASP A 276 19.85 -28.53 -4.95
C ASP A 276 20.30 -27.99 -6.32
N SER A 277 21.48 -28.43 -6.76
CA SER A 277 22.10 -28.12 -8.04
C SER A 277 21.33 -28.60 -9.28
N GLN A 278 20.31 -29.45 -9.11
CA GLN A 278 19.51 -30.01 -10.21
C GLN A 278 18.15 -29.31 -10.43
N GLN A 279 17.72 -28.41 -9.55
CA GLN A 279 16.45 -27.69 -9.69
C GLN A 279 16.61 -26.43 -10.56
N VAL A 280 15.82 -26.34 -11.64
CA VAL A 280 15.97 -25.33 -12.70
C VAL A 280 15.13 -24.06 -12.45
N GLY A 281 14.13 -24.12 -11.57
CA GLY A 281 13.26 -23.00 -11.20
C GLY A 281 11.89 -23.50 -10.70
N ILE A 282 10.99 -22.58 -10.39
CA ILE A 282 9.60 -22.92 -10.06
C ILE A 282 8.88 -23.37 -11.34
N ASP A 283 8.32 -24.58 -11.33
CA ASP A 283 7.44 -25.06 -12.39
C ASP A 283 5.99 -24.65 -12.09
N TRP A 284 5.57 -23.56 -12.74
CA TRP A 284 4.23 -22.98 -12.58
C TRP A 284 3.12 -23.89 -13.13
N ASP A 285 3.41 -24.75 -14.10
CA ASP A 285 2.44 -25.68 -14.69
C ASP A 285 2.15 -26.86 -13.76
N LEU A 286 3.18 -27.36 -13.06
CA LEU A 286 3.00 -28.37 -12.02
C LEU A 286 2.22 -27.85 -10.80
N ILE A 287 2.43 -26.59 -10.40
CA ILE A 287 1.65 -25.96 -9.32
C ILE A 287 0.18 -25.77 -9.76
N TYR A 288 -0.07 -25.40 -11.01
CA TYR A 288 -1.44 -25.31 -11.55
C TYR A 288 -2.18 -26.64 -11.45
N GLN A 289 -1.54 -27.73 -11.87
CA GLN A 289 -2.16 -29.05 -11.89
C GLN A 289 -2.44 -29.58 -10.48
N SER A 290 -1.57 -29.31 -9.51
CA SER A 290 -1.76 -29.71 -8.11
C SER A 290 -2.81 -28.88 -7.37
N THR A 291 -3.04 -27.61 -7.78
CA THR A 291 -4.01 -26.69 -7.16
C THR A 291 -5.39 -26.68 -7.83
N SER A 292 -5.50 -27.22 -9.05
CA SER A 292 -6.74 -27.35 -9.83
C SER A 292 -7.89 -28.11 -9.13
N GLY A 293 -7.59 -28.82 -8.03
CA GLY A 293 -8.59 -29.53 -7.23
C GLY A 293 -9.21 -28.75 -6.06
N SER A 294 -8.67 -27.58 -5.67
CA SER A 294 -9.09 -26.91 -4.42
C SER A 294 -9.26 -25.38 -4.47
N GLY A 295 -9.17 -24.73 -5.63
CA GLY A 295 -9.46 -23.29 -5.76
C GLY A 295 -9.05 -22.78 -7.14
N ILE A 296 -9.90 -21.99 -7.78
CA ILE A 296 -9.79 -21.62 -9.19
C ILE A 296 -8.61 -20.65 -9.42
N VAL A 297 -7.42 -21.19 -9.66
CA VAL A 297 -6.32 -20.45 -10.30
C VAL A 297 -6.60 -20.41 -11.80
N ASN A 298 -7.22 -19.33 -12.27
CA ASN A 298 -7.44 -19.13 -13.70
C ASN A 298 -6.18 -18.53 -14.32
N PHE A 299 -5.26 -19.39 -14.80
CA PHE A 299 -4.24 -18.95 -15.72
C PHE A 299 -4.93 -18.55 -17.03
N ALA A 300 -5.00 -17.25 -17.33
CA ALA A 300 -5.47 -16.79 -18.62
C ALA A 300 -4.59 -17.44 -19.70
N SER A 301 -5.17 -18.41 -20.41
CA SER A 301 -4.50 -19.24 -21.40
C SER A 301 -4.00 -18.40 -22.57
N SER A 302 -2.72 -18.02 -22.54
CA SER A 302 -1.97 -17.57 -23.72
C SER A 302 -0.72 -18.42 -23.97
N PHE A 303 -0.63 -19.61 -23.35
CA PHE A 303 0.39 -20.61 -23.67
C PHE A 303 -0.05 -21.51 -24.83
N ALA A 304 -0.34 -20.89 -25.98
CA ALA A 304 -0.48 -21.60 -27.23
C ALA A 304 0.34 -20.87 -28.30
N GLN A 305 1.61 -21.29 -28.40
CA GLN A 305 2.39 -21.31 -29.64
C GLN A 305 2.74 -19.95 -30.26
N SER A 306 3.94 -19.44 -29.93
CA SER A 306 4.75 -18.74 -30.93
C SER A 306 6.24 -18.92 -30.66
N ASN A 307 6.86 -19.72 -31.53
CA ASN A 307 8.29 -19.73 -31.74
C ASN A 307 8.81 -18.29 -31.95
N GLY A 308 9.82 -17.89 -31.17
CA GLY A 308 10.66 -16.74 -31.51
C GLY A 308 10.40 -15.46 -30.71
N GLY A 309 11.28 -15.22 -29.75
CA GLY A 309 11.76 -13.92 -29.26
C GLY A 309 10.80 -12.72 -29.22
N MET A 310 10.25 -12.45 -28.04
CA MET A 310 10.20 -11.11 -27.44
C MET A 310 9.85 -11.25 -25.95
N SER A 311 10.45 -10.41 -25.11
CA SER A 311 10.25 -10.29 -23.67
C SER A 311 8.77 -10.27 -23.26
N ASN A 312 8.30 -11.32 -22.57
CA ASN A 312 6.96 -11.39 -21.97
C ASN A 312 7.06 -11.36 -20.44
N THR A 313 6.61 -10.26 -19.84
CA THR A 313 6.21 -10.20 -18.43
C THR A 313 4.86 -10.93 -18.29
N ALA A 314 4.84 -12.07 -17.62
CA ALA A 314 3.60 -12.80 -17.35
C ALA A 314 2.81 -12.11 -16.22
N GLU A 315 1.57 -11.70 -16.51
CA GLU A 315 0.61 -11.19 -15.51
C GLU A 315 -0.38 -12.33 -15.18
N LEU A 316 -0.46 -12.72 -13.91
CA LEU A 316 -1.21 -13.88 -13.42
C LEU A 316 -2.27 -13.45 -12.41
N GLY A 317 -3.56 -13.61 -12.74
CA GLY A 317 -4.70 -13.30 -11.85
C GLY A 317 -5.40 -14.56 -11.31
N TYR A 318 -5.92 -14.51 -10.08
CA TYR A 318 -6.61 -15.60 -9.37
C TYR A 318 -8.01 -15.18 -8.91
N THR A 319 -9.01 -16.07 -9.03
CA THR A 319 -10.41 -15.84 -8.61
C THR A 319 -10.85 -16.86 -7.53
N ARG A 320 -11.50 -16.35 -6.47
CA ARG A 320 -11.60 -16.98 -5.14
C ARG A 320 -12.82 -17.90 -4.92
N GLN A 321 -12.62 -19.05 -4.26
CA GLN A 321 -13.70 -19.82 -3.57
C GLN A 321 -13.43 -20.13 -2.07
N GLY A 322 -12.24 -19.84 -1.52
CA GLY A 322 -11.85 -20.11 -0.12
C GLY A 322 -11.44 -18.86 0.69
N GLY A 323 -10.97 -19.05 1.94
CA GLY A 323 -10.69 -18.00 2.94
C GLY A 323 -9.63 -16.94 2.55
N ARG A 324 -9.50 -15.88 3.36
CA ARG A 324 -8.79 -14.60 3.05
C ARG A 324 -7.26 -14.69 2.82
N PHE A 325 -6.66 -15.87 2.98
CA PHE A 325 -5.21 -16.16 2.83
C PHE A 325 -4.95 -17.52 2.16
N ASP A 326 -5.98 -18.19 1.68
CA ASP A 326 -5.91 -19.59 1.24
C ASP A 326 -5.02 -19.75 -0.01
N GLY A 327 -5.09 -18.79 -0.95
CA GLY A 327 -4.29 -18.83 -2.18
C GLY A 327 -2.78 -18.69 -1.95
N SER A 328 -2.35 -17.76 -1.08
CA SER A 328 -0.93 -17.60 -0.75
C SER A 328 -0.39 -18.80 0.03
N GLN A 329 -1.17 -19.31 1.00
CA GLN A 329 -0.80 -20.49 1.79
C GLN A 329 -0.61 -21.73 0.91
N VAL A 330 -1.54 -21.97 -0.02
CA VAL A 330 -1.44 -23.10 -0.97
C VAL A 330 -0.21 -22.99 -1.86
N LEU A 331 0.13 -21.78 -2.34
CA LEU A 331 1.37 -21.57 -3.09
C LEU A 331 2.61 -21.82 -2.23
N ILE A 332 2.65 -21.28 -1.00
CA ILE A 332 3.73 -21.46 -0.04
C ILE A 332 3.93 -22.96 0.28
N ASP A 333 2.86 -23.68 0.56
CA ASP A 333 2.88 -25.12 0.84
C ASP A 333 3.43 -25.91 -0.36
N ALA A 334 3.01 -25.58 -1.58
CA ALA A 334 3.53 -26.20 -2.80
C ALA A 334 5.02 -25.92 -3.04
N LEU A 335 5.50 -24.70 -2.76
CA LEU A 335 6.92 -24.34 -2.83
C LEU A 335 7.75 -25.05 -1.76
N SER A 336 7.20 -25.23 -0.55
CA SER A 336 7.88 -25.93 0.55
C SER A 336 8.16 -27.41 0.23
N GLN A 337 7.25 -28.08 -0.50
CA GLN A 337 7.41 -29.47 -0.95
C GLN A 337 8.58 -29.64 -1.94
N GLN A 338 9.03 -28.55 -2.58
CA GLN A 338 10.17 -28.55 -3.51
C GLN A 338 11.53 -28.34 -2.81
N GLY A 339 11.60 -28.23 -1.47
CA GLY A 339 12.88 -28.17 -0.74
C GLY A 339 13.57 -26.79 -0.75
N VAL A 340 12.74 -25.73 -0.83
CA VAL A 340 13.15 -24.33 -0.89
C VAL A 340 13.22 -23.72 0.51
N VAL A 341 14.23 -22.88 0.78
CA VAL A 341 14.24 -22.00 1.97
C VAL A 341 13.54 -20.68 1.62
N GLU A 342 12.53 -20.34 2.43
CA GLU A 342 11.65 -19.17 2.25
C GLU A 342 11.96 -18.06 3.26
N VAL A 343 12.05 -16.82 2.77
CA VAL A 343 11.96 -15.61 3.61
C VAL A 343 10.79 -14.77 3.12
N SER A 344 9.82 -14.49 4.00
CA SER A 344 8.56 -13.85 3.65
C SER A 344 8.35 -12.53 4.40
N THR A 345 8.21 -11.43 3.66
CA THR A 345 7.99 -10.08 4.22
C THR A 345 6.59 -9.57 3.82
N HIS A 346 5.84 -9.06 4.80
CA HIS A 346 4.42 -8.72 4.64
C HIS A 346 4.10 -7.24 4.98
N PRO A 347 4.53 -6.26 4.18
CA PRO A 347 4.14 -4.87 4.40
C PRO A 347 2.68 -4.62 4.01
N ARG A 348 1.95 -3.93 4.89
CA ARG A 348 0.59 -3.42 4.64
C ARG A 348 0.61 -1.90 4.65
N VAL A 349 -0.04 -1.29 3.66
CA VAL A 349 -0.19 0.16 3.59
C VAL A 349 -1.64 0.52 3.26
N VAL A 350 -2.13 1.63 3.80
CA VAL A 350 -3.45 2.18 3.47
C VAL A 350 -3.24 3.55 2.84
N SER A 351 -3.93 3.81 1.73
CA SER A 351 -3.90 5.11 1.05
C SER A 351 -5.30 5.55 0.62
N LEU A 352 -5.49 6.85 0.47
CA LEU A 352 -6.63 7.39 -0.25
C LEU A 352 -6.48 7.16 -1.76
N ASN A 353 -7.60 7.20 -2.46
CA ASN A 353 -7.66 7.07 -3.90
C ASN A 353 -6.85 8.19 -4.56
N ASN A 354 -6.01 7.82 -5.52
CA ASN A 354 -5.12 8.73 -6.24
C ASN A 354 -4.11 9.46 -5.33
N GLN A 355 -3.78 8.90 -4.16
CA GLN A 355 -2.73 9.41 -3.27
C GLN A 355 -1.64 8.38 -3.05
N ILE A 356 -0.38 8.82 -2.95
CA ILE A 356 0.74 7.93 -2.67
C ILE A 356 0.84 7.65 -1.20
N ALA A 357 1.01 6.37 -0.90
CA ALA A 357 1.49 5.94 0.40
C ALA A 357 2.90 5.36 0.27
N LYS A 358 3.73 5.68 1.26
CA LYS A 358 5.12 5.25 1.37
C LYS A 358 5.31 4.52 2.69
N ILE A 359 5.97 3.37 2.65
CA ILE A 359 6.46 2.66 3.83
C ILE A 359 7.96 2.43 3.67
N VAL A 360 8.72 2.72 4.73
CA VAL A 360 10.17 2.55 4.77
C VAL A 360 10.55 1.91 6.09
N LEU A 361 11.36 0.86 6.01
CA LEU A 361 12.01 0.20 7.11
C LEU A 361 13.50 0.11 6.76
N GLN A 362 14.34 0.84 7.49
CA GLN A 362 15.78 0.90 7.23
C GLN A 362 16.55 0.47 8.47
N ASP A 363 17.68 -0.19 8.23
CA ASP A 363 18.71 -0.52 9.20
C ASP A 363 20.04 0.09 8.75
N ASN A 364 20.78 0.66 9.68
CA ASN A 364 22.00 1.42 9.42
C ASN A 364 23.18 0.75 10.12
N ALA A 365 24.10 0.18 9.34
CA ALA A 365 25.35 -0.35 9.86
C ALA A 365 26.50 0.65 9.65
N THR A 366 27.24 0.95 10.71
CA THR A 366 28.46 1.75 10.62
C THR A 366 29.65 0.87 10.27
N TYR A 367 30.58 1.40 9.46
CA TYR A 367 31.80 0.71 9.07
C TYR A 367 32.95 1.69 8.93
N LEU A 368 34.19 1.19 8.90
CA LEU A 368 35.38 2.03 8.69
C LEU A 368 35.59 2.26 7.18
N ALA A 369 35.09 3.39 6.66
CA ALA A 369 35.15 3.69 5.22
C ALA A 369 36.54 4.10 4.74
N SER A 370 37.32 4.79 5.59
CA SER A 370 38.69 5.18 5.26
C SER A 370 39.58 5.18 6.49
N ALA A 371 40.83 4.75 6.28
CA ALA A 371 41.90 4.79 7.25
C ALA A 371 43.10 5.49 6.61
N GLY A 372 43.61 6.53 7.28
CA GLY A 372 44.71 7.37 6.84
C GLY A 372 45.68 7.64 7.98
N SER A 373 46.81 8.29 7.66
CA SER A 373 47.71 8.82 8.68
C SER A 373 48.33 10.11 8.15
N THR A 374 48.43 11.12 9.00
CA THR A 374 49.13 12.37 8.71
C THR A 374 50.41 12.42 9.54
N ALA A 375 51.53 12.58 8.87
CA ALA A 375 52.83 12.73 9.53
C ALA A 375 53.20 14.21 9.56
N THR A 376 53.35 14.78 10.75
CA THR A 376 53.83 16.16 10.92
C THR A 376 55.25 16.10 11.47
N ALA A 377 56.18 16.80 10.79
CA ALA A 377 57.59 16.80 11.18
C ALA A 377 57.75 17.23 12.65
N ASN A 378 58.56 16.48 13.40
CA ASN A 378 58.89 16.68 14.82
C ASN A 378 57.78 16.45 15.86
N VAL A 379 56.56 16.03 15.50
CA VAL A 379 55.48 15.77 16.48
C VAL A 379 54.83 14.38 16.39
N GLY A 380 55.26 13.53 15.44
CA GLY A 380 54.80 12.15 15.29
C GLY A 380 53.76 11.96 14.17
N SER A 381 53.22 10.74 14.08
CA SER A 381 52.15 10.36 13.15
C SER A 381 50.81 10.32 13.89
N SER A 382 49.76 10.91 13.33
CA SER A 382 48.38 10.75 13.82
C SER A 382 47.60 9.87 12.85
N ASP A 383 46.92 8.87 13.38
CA ASP A 383 45.99 8.05 12.60
C ASP A 383 44.67 8.79 12.41
N LEU A 384 44.08 8.66 11.22
CA LEU A 384 42.80 9.23 10.85
C LEU A 384 41.85 8.09 10.46
N LEU A 385 40.75 7.94 11.19
CA LEU A 385 39.71 6.96 10.91
C LEU A 385 38.43 7.69 10.54
N ILE A 386 37.88 7.39 9.36
CA ILE A 386 36.65 8.00 8.85
C ILE A 386 35.57 6.91 8.80
N PRO A 387 34.53 7.00 9.64
CA PRO A 387 33.41 6.07 9.58
C PRO A 387 32.53 6.36 8.36
N GLY A 388 31.94 5.31 7.79
CA GLY A 388 30.83 5.36 6.84
C GLY A 388 29.60 4.67 7.43
N VAL A 389 28.46 4.89 6.78
CA VAL A 389 27.19 4.22 7.11
C VAL A 389 26.66 3.55 5.86
N VAL A 390 26.26 2.29 5.96
CA VAL A 390 25.49 1.59 4.93
C VAL A 390 24.07 1.41 5.42
N THR A 391 23.10 1.83 4.62
CA THR A 391 21.67 1.72 4.90
C THR A 391 21.08 0.59 4.07
N THR A 392 20.51 -0.40 4.75
CA THR A 392 19.79 -1.53 4.12
C THR A 392 18.37 -1.61 4.63
N GLY A 393 17.48 -2.28 3.92
CA GLY A 393 16.10 -2.49 4.36
C GLY A 393 15.11 -2.46 3.21
N PHE A 394 13.89 -2.04 3.51
CA PHE A 394 12.74 -2.11 2.63
C PHE A 394 12.11 -0.74 2.43
N GLU A 395 11.83 -0.40 1.17
CA GLU A 395 11.04 0.76 0.77
C GLU A 395 9.94 0.33 -0.19
N LEU A 396 8.73 0.84 0.01
CA LEU A 396 7.60 0.64 -0.89
C LEU A 396 6.79 1.92 -1.03
N TYR A 397 6.53 2.27 -2.29
CA TYR A 397 5.65 3.34 -2.71
C TYR A 397 4.50 2.74 -3.51
N VAL A 398 3.27 3.12 -3.17
CA VAL A 398 2.07 2.66 -3.87
C VAL A 398 1.18 3.85 -4.17
N LEU A 399 0.73 3.96 -5.43
CA LEU A 399 -0.29 4.88 -5.89
C LEU A 399 -1.49 4.05 -6.39
N PRO A 400 -2.56 3.90 -5.58
CA PRO A 400 -3.78 3.21 -6.00
C PRO A 400 -4.76 4.18 -6.67
N LYS A 401 -5.46 3.69 -7.69
CA LYS A 401 -6.60 4.34 -8.34
C LYS A 401 -7.75 3.35 -8.45
N VAL A 402 -8.85 3.65 -7.78
CA VAL A 402 -10.07 2.84 -7.82
C VAL A 402 -10.83 3.13 -9.11
N ALA A 403 -11.07 2.10 -9.90
CA ALA A 403 -11.92 2.12 -11.09
C ALA A 403 -12.95 1.00 -10.99
N ASN A 404 -14.21 1.35 -10.70
CA ASN A 404 -15.27 0.39 -10.41
C ASN A 404 -14.89 -0.54 -9.24
N GLN A 405 -14.81 -1.86 -9.48
CA GLN A 405 -14.41 -2.91 -8.52
C GLN A 405 -12.95 -3.36 -8.71
N GLN A 406 -12.18 -2.61 -9.49
CA GLN A 406 -10.77 -2.87 -9.73
C GLN A 406 -9.93 -1.70 -9.21
N VAL A 407 -8.71 -2.01 -8.82
CA VAL A 407 -7.73 -1.04 -8.37
C VAL A 407 -6.55 -1.09 -9.34
N VAL A 408 -6.34 0.00 -10.05
CA VAL A 408 -5.10 0.23 -10.79
C VAL A 408 -4.06 0.71 -9.80
N MET A 409 -2.95 0.00 -9.68
CA MET A 409 -1.87 0.37 -8.79
C MET A 409 -0.60 0.59 -9.57
N GLN A 410 0.09 1.68 -9.23
CA GLN A 410 1.49 1.84 -9.54
C GLN A 410 2.30 1.57 -8.27
N LEU A 411 3.21 0.61 -8.35
CA LEU A 411 4.04 0.16 -7.23
C LEU A 411 5.51 0.36 -7.58
N SER A 412 6.28 0.86 -6.61
CA SER A 412 7.73 0.96 -6.66
C SER A 412 8.30 0.45 -5.34
N THR A 413 9.12 -0.59 -5.36
CA THR A 413 9.76 -1.15 -4.15
C THR A 413 11.26 -1.28 -4.34
N SER A 414 11.98 -1.11 -3.24
CA SER A 414 13.41 -1.41 -3.12
C SER A 414 13.62 -2.25 -1.85
N LEU A 415 14.21 -3.42 -2.00
CA LEU A 415 14.65 -4.29 -0.92
C LEU A 415 16.17 -4.36 -0.94
N SER A 416 16.82 -4.18 0.19
CA SER A 416 18.27 -4.27 0.32
C SER A 416 18.67 -4.99 1.60
N ASP A 417 19.66 -5.86 1.48
CA ASP A 417 20.20 -6.64 2.60
C ASP A 417 21.73 -6.49 2.66
N LEU A 418 22.28 -6.38 3.87
CA LEU A 418 23.73 -6.39 4.09
C LEU A 418 24.19 -7.85 4.19
N ILE A 419 24.92 -8.33 3.18
CA ILE A 419 25.41 -9.72 3.16
C ILE A 419 26.62 -9.87 4.09
N ALA A 420 27.59 -8.96 3.98
CA ALA A 420 28.82 -8.99 4.75
C ALA A 420 29.49 -7.61 4.76
N ILE A 421 30.41 -7.41 5.70
CA ILE A 421 31.37 -6.30 5.69
C ILE A 421 32.75 -6.92 5.48
N ASP A 422 33.26 -6.81 4.25
CA ASP A 422 34.59 -7.31 3.90
C ASP A 422 35.67 -6.35 4.41
N GLN A 423 36.89 -6.86 4.59
CA GLN A 423 38.03 -6.05 4.99
C GLN A 423 39.06 -6.00 3.87
N VAL A 424 39.56 -4.80 3.58
CA VAL A 424 40.63 -4.58 2.60
C VAL A 424 41.79 -3.91 3.32
N THR A 425 42.95 -4.56 3.28
CA THR A 425 44.16 -4.07 3.94
C THR A 425 45.18 -3.61 2.89
N SER A 426 45.78 -2.45 3.11
CA SER A 426 46.89 -1.91 2.31
C SER A 426 47.97 -1.38 3.26
N GLY A 427 49.13 -2.06 3.29
CA GLY A 427 50.17 -1.82 4.29
C GLY A 427 49.68 -2.17 5.70
N GLU A 428 49.80 -1.24 6.65
CA GLU A 428 49.30 -1.37 8.03
C GLU A 428 47.85 -0.88 8.20
N LYS A 429 47.21 -0.36 7.14
CA LYS A 429 45.88 0.24 7.20
C LYS A 429 44.83 -0.75 6.69
N THR A 430 43.72 -0.87 7.43
CA THR A 430 42.57 -1.70 7.05
C THR A 430 41.33 -0.83 6.93
N ILE A 431 40.59 -1.00 5.85
CA ILE A 431 39.26 -0.43 5.65
C ILE A 431 38.22 -1.56 5.61
N GLN A 432 36.97 -1.17 5.81
CA GLN A 432 35.81 -2.05 5.70
C GLN A 432 35.00 -1.68 4.46
N THR A 433 34.57 -2.68 3.71
CA THR A 433 33.77 -2.50 2.48
C THR A 433 32.49 -3.32 2.61
N PRO A 434 31.32 -2.69 2.82
CA PRO A 434 30.06 -3.40 2.94
C PRO A 434 29.62 -3.97 1.58
N HIS A 435 29.20 -5.23 1.57
CA HIS A 435 28.61 -5.91 0.43
C HIS A 435 27.11 -6.04 0.65
N THR A 436 26.32 -5.36 -0.19
CA THR A 436 24.85 -5.40 -0.12
C THR A 436 24.24 -6.12 -1.32
N ASN A 437 23.08 -6.74 -1.12
CA ASN A 437 22.19 -7.19 -2.19
C ASN A 437 21.05 -6.19 -2.32
N ARG A 438 20.62 -5.86 -3.54
CA ARG A 438 19.52 -4.91 -3.77
C ARG A 438 18.61 -5.44 -4.86
N LYS A 439 17.30 -5.40 -4.61
CA LYS A 439 16.24 -5.79 -5.56
C LYS A 439 15.27 -4.62 -5.68
N LYS A 440 14.97 -4.21 -6.90
CA LYS A 440 14.04 -3.11 -7.17
C LYS A 440 12.95 -3.57 -8.13
N PHE A 441 11.71 -3.22 -7.80
CA PHE A 441 10.56 -3.53 -8.62
C PHE A 441 9.78 -2.25 -8.89
N PHE A 442 9.40 -2.03 -10.14
CA PHE A 442 8.48 -0.95 -10.50
C PHE A 442 7.51 -1.47 -11.54
N MET A 443 6.22 -1.31 -11.28
CA MET A 443 5.18 -1.83 -12.15
C MET A 443 3.89 -1.05 -12.02
N LYS A 444 3.06 -1.19 -13.06
CA LYS A 444 1.67 -0.75 -13.08
C LYS A 444 0.82 -1.97 -13.39
N ALA A 445 -0.13 -2.28 -12.52
CA ALA A 445 -1.01 -3.42 -12.70
C ALA A 445 -2.44 -3.06 -12.29
N MET A 446 -3.41 -3.77 -12.84
CA MET A 446 -4.81 -3.65 -12.47
C MET A 446 -5.25 -4.93 -11.80
N VAL A 447 -5.76 -4.83 -10.58
CA VAL A 447 -6.13 -6.00 -9.77
C VAL A 447 -7.52 -5.79 -9.22
N ALA A 448 -8.37 -6.82 -9.25
CA ALA A 448 -9.70 -6.74 -8.69
C ALA A 448 -9.67 -6.65 -7.16
N ASP A 449 -10.73 -6.10 -6.57
CA ASP A 449 -10.86 -5.99 -5.12
C ASP A 449 -10.75 -7.36 -4.42
N GLY A 450 -9.76 -7.50 -3.54
CA GLY A 450 -9.52 -8.71 -2.77
C GLY A 450 -8.87 -9.86 -3.53
N GLU A 451 -8.56 -9.70 -4.82
CA GLU A 451 -7.77 -10.66 -5.59
C GLU A 451 -6.27 -10.42 -5.41
N THR A 452 -5.48 -11.48 -5.57
CA THR A 452 -4.02 -11.41 -5.44
C THR A 452 -3.40 -11.54 -6.82
N LEU A 453 -2.61 -10.54 -7.20
CA LEU A 453 -1.75 -10.58 -8.36
C LEU A 453 -0.39 -11.14 -7.95
N LEU A 454 0.01 -12.25 -8.57
CA LEU A 454 1.35 -12.81 -8.44
C LEU A 454 2.24 -12.26 -9.54
N ILE A 455 3.31 -11.59 -9.14
CA ILE A 455 4.39 -11.17 -10.03
C ILE A 455 5.62 -12.04 -9.75
N SER A 456 5.88 -13.00 -10.64
CA SER A 456 7.10 -13.82 -10.59
C SER A 456 8.28 -12.96 -11.08
N GLY A 457 9.20 -12.59 -10.17
CA GLY A 457 10.11 -11.47 -10.40
C GLY A 457 11.57 -11.78 -10.08
N LEU A 458 12.40 -11.80 -11.11
CA LEU A 458 13.87 -11.81 -11.08
C LEU A 458 14.52 -13.09 -10.53
N GLN A 459 14.97 -13.92 -11.47
CA GLN A 459 15.86 -15.05 -11.18
C GLN A 459 17.31 -14.58 -11.10
N ASN A 460 17.96 -14.82 -9.96
CA ASN A 460 19.38 -14.57 -9.78
C ASN A 460 20.13 -15.90 -9.71
N SER A 461 21.17 -16.08 -10.53
CA SER A 461 22.02 -17.27 -10.51
C SER A 461 23.47 -16.84 -10.34
N ARG A 462 24.05 -17.18 -9.20
CA ARG A 462 25.48 -16.98 -8.90
C ARG A 462 26.19 -18.32 -8.98
N ARG A 463 27.23 -18.40 -9.81
CA ARG A 463 28.08 -19.59 -9.94
C ARG A 463 29.44 -19.28 -9.37
N HIS A 464 29.78 -19.91 -8.24
CA HIS A 464 31.12 -19.84 -7.67
C HIS A 464 31.91 -21.08 -8.09
N TRP A 465 33.07 -20.82 -8.68
CA TRP A 465 34.05 -21.84 -9.03
C TRP A 465 35.19 -21.77 -8.01
N ARG A 466 35.37 -22.83 -7.21
CA ARG A 466 36.59 -23.00 -6.41
C ARG A 466 37.42 -24.11 -7.03
N GLU A 467 38.57 -23.73 -7.59
CA GLU A 467 39.63 -24.68 -7.94
C GLU A 467 40.54 -24.85 -6.74
N GLN A 468 40.50 -26.03 -6.10
CA GLN A 468 41.53 -26.41 -5.13
C GLN A 468 42.74 -26.93 -5.90
N ARG A 469 43.73 -26.06 -6.13
CA ARG A 469 45.02 -26.46 -6.70
C ARG A 469 45.99 -26.86 -5.59
N ASN A 470 46.12 -28.16 -5.36
CA ASN A 470 47.23 -28.74 -4.59
C ASN A 470 48.36 -29.19 -5.53
N LEU A 471 49.57 -29.37 -4.98
CA LEU A 471 50.76 -29.84 -5.70
C LEU A 471 50.53 -31.16 -6.47
N PHE A 472 49.57 -31.99 -6.06
CA PHE A 472 49.20 -33.24 -6.73
C PHE A 472 48.07 -33.10 -7.78
N SER A 473 47.46 -31.91 -7.93
CA SER A 473 46.35 -31.68 -8.87
C SER A 473 46.76 -31.76 -10.35
N PHE A 474 48.05 -31.60 -10.66
CA PHE A 474 48.57 -31.76 -12.03
C PHE A 474 48.62 -33.22 -12.49
N LEU A 475 48.70 -34.18 -11.54
CA LEU A 475 48.91 -35.61 -11.85
C LEU A 475 47.60 -36.40 -11.93
N PHE A 476 46.55 -35.98 -11.22
CA PHE A 476 45.29 -36.73 -11.07
C PHE A 476 44.03 -35.99 -11.53
N GLY A 477 44.17 -34.80 -12.13
CA GLY A 477 43.05 -33.92 -12.45
C GLY A 477 42.54 -33.20 -11.19
N GLY A 478 42.50 -31.87 -11.24
CA GLY A 478 42.00 -31.08 -10.13
C GLY A 478 40.51 -31.35 -9.85
N ARG A 479 40.12 -31.36 -8.57
CA ARG A 479 38.71 -31.36 -8.18
C ARG A 479 38.17 -29.93 -8.33
N ARG A 480 37.13 -29.76 -9.15
CA ARG A 480 36.42 -28.49 -9.33
C ARG A 480 35.10 -28.57 -8.57
N ASP A 481 35.05 -27.95 -7.40
CA ASP A 481 33.79 -27.81 -6.67
C ASP A 481 33.05 -26.59 -7.25
N THR A 482 31.87 -26.87 -7.82
CA THR A 482 31.00 -25.86 -8.42
C THR A 482 29.81 -25.67 -7.50
N THR A 483 29.72 -24.51 -6.85
CA THR A 483 28.56 -24.13 -6.05
C THR A 483 27.70 -23.16 -6.86
N GLN A 484 26.49 -23.58 -7.19
CA GLN A 484 25.49 -22.72 -7.82
C GLN A 484 24.47 -22.32 -6.76
N LEU A 485 24.38 -21.01 -6.50
CA LEU A 485 23.34 -20.42 -5.66
C LEU A 485 22.33 -19.78 -6.61
N ARG A 486 21.09 -20.26 -6.59
CA ARG A 486 19.99 -19.74 -7.39
C ARG A 486 18.89 -19.28 -6.44
N SER A 487 18.40 -18.07 -6.66
CA SER A 487 17.28 -17.52 -5.91
C SER A 487 16.27 -16.89 -6.85
N GLU A 488 14.99 -16.98 -6.50
CA GLU A 488 13.87 -16.39 -7.20
C GLU A 488 13.05 -15.57 -6.20
N THR A 489 12.62 -14.37 -6.60
CA THR A 489 11.80 -13.51 -5.74
C THR A 489 10.37 -13.47 -6.30
N LEU A 490 9.38 -13.72 -5.45
CA LEU A 490 7.97 -13.61 -5.79
C LEU A 490 7.39 -12.39 -5.09
N LEU A 491 6.66 -11.58 -5.83
CA LEU A 491 5.94 -10.43 -5.29
C LEU A 491 4.45 -10.67 -5.47
N LEU A 492 3.72 -10.79 -4.36
CA LEU A 492 2.26 -10.89 -4.36
C LEU A 492 1.67 -9.56 -3.92
N LEU A 493 0.65 -9.11 -4.62
CA LEU A 493 -0.02 -7.84 -4.39
C LEU A 493 -1.52 -8.05 -4.29
N THR A 494 -2.12 -7.63 -3.17
CA THR A 494 -3.56 -7.78 -2.92
C THR A 494 -4.15 -6.44 -2.50
N PRO A 495 -4.87 -5.72 -3.38
CA PRO A 495 -5.60 -4.53 -2.99
C PRO A 495 -6.92 -4.90 -2.30
N ARG A 496 -7.39 -4.01 -1.43
CA ARG A 496 -8.71 -4.06 -0.80
C ARG A 496 -9.29 -2.66 -0.73
N ILE A 497 -10.44 -2.46 -1.35
CA ILE A 497 -11.21 -1.23 -1.23
C ILE A 497 -11.88 -1.24 0.15
N LEU A 498 -11.56 -0.26 0.97
CA LEU A 498 -12.20 -0.13 2.28
C LEU A 498 -13.55 0.56 2.12
N PRO A 499 -14.60 0.10 2.81
CA PRO A 499 -15.88 0.78 2.81
C PRO A 499 -15.70 2.17 3.43
N THR A 500 -16.07 3.21 2.68
CA THR A 500 -16.18 4.57 3.19
C THR A 500 -17.36 4.60 4.15
N ALA A 501 -17.18 5.04 5.40
CA ALA A 501 -18.30 5.39 6.25
C ALA A 501 -19.05 6.54 5.57
N ASP A 502 -20.36 6.42 5.36
CA ASP A 502 -21.15 7.44 4.66
C ASP A 502 -20.91 8.81 5.32
N VAL A 503 -20.16 9.67 4.62
CA VAL A 503 -20.02 11.08 4.99
C VAL A 503 -21.25 11.74 4.38
N LEU A 504 -22.33 11.80 5.17
CA LEU A 504 -23.58 12.49 4.85
C LEU A 504 -23.46 13.98 5.14
#